data_AF-A0A0C3SCI5-F1
#
_entry.id   AF-A0A0C3SCI5-F1
#
_cell.length_a   1.000
_cell.length_b   1.000
_cell.length_c   1.000
_cell.angle_alpha   90.00
_cell.angle_beta   90.00
_cell.angle_gamma   90.00
#
_symmetry.space_group_name_H-M   'P 1'
#
loop_
_entity.id
_entity.type
_entity.pdbx_description
1 polymer ?
#
loop_
_entity_poly.entity_id
_entity_poly.type
_entity_poly.pdbx_seq_one_letter_code
_entity_poly.pdbx_strand_id
1 'polypeptide(L)'
;MNYNDTLGALFLGAMFNALLYGMMCLQCFHFLRNYECRGFLFKSSIWGLLFLDTLHMAFTSESVYTWTVRNFGNDALILKVPWTMAVSAVLTTCITAIVQCWYCHRMWILSEKNRLLTYPLICVIVLSAGFGLASNGKSFEMKNYQSYVSTHWLTYLNLGLSAAGDIYLTLALCYYLYQHRTPSSHREIYATINILLAYTINTGLLTSIVAIVTLITNATMPGNYIFVSTWVLQGEIYSNSLMASLTACQQLRRQPVVREPMTTLRFAQDTEATDDASAFEDGETGTGDVGEKEEL
;
A
#
# COMPACT_ATOMS: atom_id res chain seq x y z
N MET A 1 -24.15 22.68 -16.40
CA MET A 1 -23.31 21.61 -15.82
C MET A 1 -21.88 22.12 -15.81
N ASN A 2 -21.15 22.06 -14.67
CA ASN A 2 -19.74 22.46 -14.66
C ASN A 2 -18.89 21.27 -15.13
N TYR A 3 -18.29 21.36 -16.33
CA TYR A 3 -17.47 20.28 -16.88
C TYR A 3 -16.20 20.00 -16.05
N ASN A 4 -15.67 21.01 -15.35
CA ASN A 4 -14.48 20.84 -14.52
C ASN A 4 -14.76 19.92 -13.31
N ASP A 5 -15.88 20.13 -12.63
CA ASP A 5 -16.26 19.36 -11.42
C ASP A 5 -16.83 17.97 -11.76
N THR A 6 -17.07 17.70 -13.05
CA THR A 6 -17.64 16.44 -13.55
C THR A 6 -16.60 15.69 -14.38
N LEU A 7 -16.49 15.98 -15.68
CA LEU A 7 -15.55 15.31 -16.58
C LEU A 7 -14.09 15.54 -16.19
N GLY A 8 -13.74 16.76 -15.76
CA GLY A 8 -12.39 17.11 -15.32
C GLY A 8 -11.95 16.30 -14.10
N ALA A 9 -12.79 16.28 -13.06
CA ALA A 9 -12.56 15.46 -11.86
C ALA A 9 -12.40 13.98 -12.22
N LEU A 10 -13.31 13.44 -13.04
CA LEU A 10 -13.27 12.04 -13.44
C LEU A 10 -12.00 11.68 -14.22
N PHE A 11 -11.58 12.54 -15.13
CA PHE A 11 -10.35 12.37 -15.89
C PHE A 11 -9.12 12.33 -14.97
N LEU A 12 -9.04 13.26 -14.00
CA LEU A 12 -7.97 13.25 -12.99
C LEU A 12 -8.01 11.97 -12.15
N GLY A 13 -9.20 11.54 -11.72
CA GLY A 13 -9.39 10.27 -11.01
C GLY A 13 -8.82 9.09 -11.80
N ALA A 14 -9.15 8.97 -13.09
CA ALA A 14 -8.63 7.91 -13.94
C ALA A 14 -7.11 8.01 -14.17
N MET A 15 -6.54 9.22 -14.25
CA MET A 15 -5.08 9.38 -14.32
C MET A 15 -4.38 8.87 -13.05
N PHE A 16 -4.87 9.25 -11.87
CA PHE A 16 -4.33 8.73 -10.61
C PHE A 16 -4.54 7.22 -10.50
N ASN A 17 -5.66 6.70 -10.99
CA ASN A 17 -5.93 5.27 -11.06
C ASN A 17 -4.89 4.54 -11.92
N ALA A 18 -4.58 5.08 -13.10
CA ALA A 18 -3.54 4.55 -13.99
C ALA A 18 -2.15 4.53 -13.31
N LEU A 19 -1.81 5.56 -12.54
CA LEU A 19 -0.57 5.63 -11.77
C LEU A 19 -0.51 4.54 -10.70
N LEU A 20 -1.61 4.34 -9.95
CA LEU A 20 -1.71 3.29 -8.95
C LEU A 20 -1.61 1.89 -9.57
N TYR A 21 -2.23 1.68 -10.73
CA TYR A 21 -2.09 0.44 -11.50
C TYR A 21 -0.65 0.20 -11.96
N GLY A 22 0.05 1.25 -12.42
CA GLY A 22 1.47 1.18 -12.74
C GLY A 22 2.34 0.78 -11.54
N MET A 23 2.06 1.33 -10.35
CA MET A 23 2.73 0.93 -9.12
C MET A 23 2.46 -0.53 -8.77
N MET A 24 1.23 -1.01 -8.95
CA MET A 24 0.89 -2.42 -8.72
C MET A 24 1.67 -3.35 -9.64
N CYS A 25 1.80 -2.99 -10.92
CA CYS A 25 2.62 -3.74 -11.89
C CYS A 25 4.09 -3.79 -11.46
N LEU A 26 4.65 -2.65 -11.02
CA LEU A 26 6.03 -2.58 -10.54
C LEU A 26 6.24 -3.43 -9.29
N GLN A 27 5.31 -3.37 -8.32
CA GLN A 27 5.35 -4.18 -7.11
C GLN A 27 5.27 -5.68 -7.45
N CYS A 28 4.37 -6.08 -8.35
CA CYS A 28 4.27 -7.46 -8.83
C CYS A 28 5.57 -7.93 -9.51
N PHE A 29 6.12 -7.11 -10.42
CA PHE A 29 7.36 -7.44 -11.12
C PHE A 29 8.54 -7.60 -10.15
N HIS A 30 8.74 -6.62 -9.27
CA HIS A 30 9.77 -6.67 -8.23
C HIS A 30 9.60 -7.91 -7.35
N PHE A 31 8.36 -8.21 -6.98
CA PHE A 31 8.06 -9.34 -6.11
C PHE A 31 8.34 -10.69 -6.77
N LEU A 32 7.92 -10.89 -8.03
CA LEU A 32 8.17 -12.11 -8.78
C LEU A 32 9.65 -12.34 -9.07
N ARG A 33 10.42 -11.26 -9.30
CA ARG A 33 11.87 -11.34 -9.54
C ARG A 33 12.64 -11.67 -8.27
N ASN A 34 12.24 -11.08 -7.14
CA ASN A 34 13.05 -11.09 -5.93
C ASN A 34 12.56 -12.08 -4.87
N TYR A 35 11.40 -12.74 -5.02
CA TYR A 35 10.92 -13.70 -4.01
C TYR A 35 10.38 -14.99 -4.61
N GLU A 36 10.91 -16.11 -4.12
CA GLU A 36 10.34 -17.42 -4.38
C GLU A 36 9.15 -17.67 -3.46
N CYS A 37 7.94 -17.71 -4.04
CA CYS A 37 6.74 -17.99 -3.27
C CYS A 37 6.53 -19.48 -3.06
N ARG A 38 6.56 -19.91 -1.80
CA ARG A 38 6.15 -21.25 -1.38
C ARG A 38 4.64 -21.23 -1.09
N GLY A 39 3.83 -21.74 -2.01
CA GLY A 39 2.38 -21.92 -1.84
C GLY A 39 1.54 -21.48 -3.05
N PHE A 40 0.72 -22.39 -3.56
CA PHE A 40 -0.18 -22.13 -4.70
C PHE A 40 -1.19 -21.02 -4.42
N LEU A 41 -1.81 -21.01 -3.23
CA LEU A 41 -2.81 -20.01 -2.84
C LEU A 41 -2.24 -18.58 -2.83
N PHE A 42 -1.00 -18.43 -2.38
CA PHE A 42 -0.32 -17.13 -2.33
C PHE A 42 -0.04 -16.61 -3.75
N LYS A 43 0.51 -17.45 -4.63
CA LYS A 43 0.75 -17.11 -6.04
C LYS A 43 -0.56 -16.79 -6.77
N SER A 44 -1.58 -17.62 -6.58
CA SER A 44 -2.89 -17.42 -7.20
C SER A 44 -3.54 -16.11 -6.77
N SER A 45 -3.35 -15.69 -5.52
CA SER A 45 -3.90 -14.42 -5.03
C SER A 45 -3.23 -13.21 -5.69
N ILE A 46 -1.91 -13.22 -5.87
CA ILE A 46 -1.19 -12.12 -6.54
C ILE A 46 -1.60 -12.01 -8.01
N TRP A 47 -1.58 -13.13 -8.73
CA TRP A 47 -2.00 -13.14 -10.14
C TRP A 47 -3.48 -12.77 -10.31
N GLY A 48 -4.35 -13.26 -9.41
CA GLY A 48 -5.76 -12.91 -9.40
C GLY A 48 -5.99 -11.42 -9.15
N LEU A 49 -5.27 -10.82 -8.21
CA LEU A 49 -5.36 -9.40 -7.90
C LEU A 49 -4.87 -8.53 -9.07
N LEU A 50 -3.72 -8.88 -9.67
CA LEU A 50 -3.22 -8.20 -10.86
C LEU A 50 -4.21 -8.28 -12.03
N PHE A 51 -4.84 -9.44 -12.25
CA PHE A 51 -5.88 -9.60 -13.26
C PHE A 51 -7.10 -8.71 -12.98
N LEU A 52 -7.58 -8.69 -11.73
CA LEU A 52 -8.71 -7.85 -11.32
C LEU A 52 -8.40 -6.36 -11.48
N ASP A 53 -7.21 -5.89 -11.05
CA ASP A 53 -6.79 -4.49 -11.23
C ASP A 53 -6.67 -4.13 -12.72
N THR A 54 -6.20 -5.06 -13.56
CA THR A 54 -6.11 -4.85 -15.02
C THR A 54 -7.50 -4.68 -15.64
N LEU A 55 -8.46 -5.53 -15.25
CA LEU A 55 -9.85 -5.39 -15.69
C LEU A 55 -10.46 -4.07 -15.19
N HIS A 56 -10.24 -3.74 -13.92
CA HIS A 56 -10.74 -2.52 -13.31
C HIS A 56 -10.22 -1.27 -14.05
N MET A 57 -8.92 -1.23 -14.36
CA MET A 57 -8.29 -0.16 -15.14
C MET A 57 -8.85 -0.08 -16.58
N ALA A 58 -9.04 -1.22 -17.25
CA ALA A 58 -9.58 -1.27 -18.61
C ALA A 58 -11.03 -0.74 -18.66
N PHE A 59 -11.89 -1.18 -17.75
CA PHE A 59 -13.29 -0.72 -17.69
C PHE A 59 -13.40 0.74 -17.26
N THR A 60 -12.56 1.20 -16.33
CA THR A 60 -12.49 2.61 -15.95
C THR A 60 -12.06 3.47 -17.14
N SER A 61 -11.07 3.02 -17.92
CA SER A 61 -10.60 3.72 -19.12
C SER A 61 -11.69 3.83 -20.20
N GLU A 62 -12.41 2.75 -20.51
CA GLU A 62 -13.53 2.79 -21.47
C GLU A 62 -14.68 3.68 -20.97
N SER A 63 -14.93 3.71 -19.66
CA SER A 63 -15.94 4.59 -19.05
C SER A 63 -15.59 6.06 -19.24
N VAL A 64 -14.35 6.43 -18.94
CA VAL A 64 -13.87 7.81 -19.16
C VAL A 64 -13.91 8.15 -20.64
N TYR A 65 -13.40 7.29 -21.52
CA TYR A 65 -13.42 7.51 -22.97
C TYR A 65 -14.85 7.71 -23.52
N THR A 66 -15.81 6.94 -23.03
CA THR A 66 -17.22 7.05 -23.44
C THR A 66 -17.82 8.40 -23.04
N TRP A 67 -17.51 8.89 -21.84
CA TRP A 67 -18.02 10.18 -21.36
C TRP A 67 -17.29 11.39 -21.95
N THR A 68 -15.96 11.32 -22.10
CA THR A 68 -15.14 12.48 -22.52
C THR A 68 -14.97 12.60 -24.02
N VAL A 69 -14.99 11.49 -24.76
CA VAL A 69 -14.74 11.50 -26.22
C VAL A 69 -16.00 11.10 -26.98
N ARG A 70 -16.55 9.91 -26.74
CA ARG A 70 -17.65 9.36 -27.56
C ARG A 70 -18.93 10.18 -27.46
N ASN A 71 -19.26 10.67 -26.26
CA ASN A 71 -20.48 11.43 -25.99
C ASN A 71 -20.20 12.89 -25.61
N PHE A 72 -19.06 13.44 -26.04
CA PHE A 72 -18.70 14.81 -25.76
C PHE A 72 -19.78 15.79 -26.28
N GLY A 73 -20.15 16.77 -25.45
CA GLY A 73 -21.18 17.77 -25.80
C GLY A 73 -22.63 17.27 -25.74
N ASN A 74 -22.86 16.00 -25.37
CA ASN A 74 -24.22 15.48 -25.15
C ASN A 74 -24.50 15.32 -23.65
N ASP A 75 -24.93 16.42 -23.01
CA ASP A 75 -25.15 16.50 -21.57
C ASP A 75 -26.13 15.44 -21.02
N ALA A 76 -27.09 14.99 -21.83
CA ALA A 76 -28.05 13.96 -21.44
C ALA A 76 -27.39 12.58 -21.23
N LEU A 77 -26.33 12.28 -22.00
CA LEU A 77 -25.59 11.02 -21.89
C LEU A 77 -24.52 11.05 -20.80
N ILE A 78 -24.04 12.24 -20.41
CA ILE A 78 -23.10 12.39 -19.29
C ILE A 78 -23.80 12.03 -17.97
N LEU A 79 -25.07 12.41 -17.81
CA LEU A 79 -25.90 12.08 -16.64
C LEU A 79 -26.24 10.59 -16.49
N LYS A 80 -25.95 9.76 -17.51
CA LYS A 80 -26.17 8.32 -17.49
C LYS A 80 -24.87 7.60 -17.17
N VAL A 81 -24.90 6.73 -16.17
CA VAL A 81 -23.76 5.89 -15.81
C VAL A 81 -23.54 4.83 -16.90
N PRO A 82 -22.35 4.75 -17.52
CA PRO A 82 -22.04 3.73 -18.50
C PRO A 82 -21.92 2.38 -17.77
N TRP A 83 -22.35 1.31 -18.44
CA TRP A 83 -22.32 -0.03 -17.86
C TRP A 83 -20.90 -0.45 -17.44
N THR A 84 -19.88 0.04 -18.14
CA THR A 84 -18.46 -0.19 -17.83
C THR A 84 -18.08 0.38 -16.47
N MET A 85 -18.65 1.51 -16.06
CA MET A 85 -18.38 2.13 -14.75
C MET A 85 -19.08 1.35 -13.63
N ALA A 86 -20.26 0.82 -13.91
CA ALA A 86 -20.94 -0.04 -12.94
C ALA A 86 -20.20 -1.38 -12.77
N VAL A 87 -19.62 -1.94 -13.84
CA VAL A 87 -18.75 -3.13 -13.76
C VAL A 87 -17.46 -2.82 -13.00
N SER A 88 -16.81 -1.67 -13.23
CA SER A 88 -15.62 -1.30 -12.45
C SER A 88 -15.95 -1.17 -10.96
N ALA A 89 -17.09 -0.57 -10.59
CA ALA A 89 -17.51 -0.48 -9.18
C ALA A 89 -17.71 -1.87 -8.52
N VAL A 90 -18.21 -2.86 -9.26
CA VAL A 90 -18.28 -4.25 -8.79
C VAL A 90 -16.88 -4.83 -8.59
N LEU A 91 -15.97 -4.61 -9.55
CA LEU A 91 -14.57 -5.04 -9.44
C LEU A 91 -13.89 -4.41 -8.22
N THR A 92 -14.09 -3.11 -7.95
CA THR A 92 -13.59 -2.44 -6.74
C THR A 92 -14.05 -3.18 -5.49
N THR A 93 -15.34 -3.52 -5.41
CA THR A 93 -15.92 -4.22 -4.26
C THR A 93 -15.30 -5.61 -4.08
N CYS A 94 -15.10 -6.35 -5.17
CA CYS A 94 -14.43 -7.64 -5.16
C CYS A 94 -12.97 -7.53 -4.70
N ILE A 95 -12.22 -6.57 -5.22
CA ILE A 95 -10.83 -6.30 -4.85
C ILE A 95 -10.74 -5.99 -3.35
N THR A 96 -11.53 -5.04 -2.86
CA THR A 96 -11.57 -4.67 -1.44
C THR A 96 -11.90 -5.88 -0.56
N ALA A 97 -12.91 -6.67 -0.93
CA ALA A 97 -13.28 -7.87 -0.16
C ALA A 97 -12.14 -8.92 -0.13
N ILE A 98 -11.48 -9.18 -1.25
CA ILE A 98 -10.34 -10.12 -1.31
C ILE A 98 -9.20 -9.63 -0.41
N VAL A 99 -8.87 -8.35 -0.48
CA VAL A 99 -7.80 -7.74 0.33
C VAL A 99 -8.14 -7.77 1.82
N GLN A 100 -9.37 -7.39 2.20
CA GLN A 100 -9.83 -7.44 3.58
C GLN A 100 -9.88 -8.87 4.12
N CYS A 101 -10.29 -9.86 3.33
CA CYS A 101 -10.19 -11.27 3.69
C CYS A 101 -8.74 -11.71 3.97
N TRP A 102 -7.80 -11.25 3.15
CA TRP A 102 -6.36 -11.52 3.34
C TRP A 102 -5.83 -10.92 4.65
N TYR A 103 -6.17 -9.67 4.95
CA TYR A 103 -5.79 -9.03 6.20
C TYR A 103 -6.48 -9.65 7.41
N CYS A 104 -7.76 -10.02 7.30
CA CYS A 104 -8.50 -10.73 8.33
C CYS A 104 -7.85 -12.09 8.64
N HIS A 105 -7.44 -12.84 7.61
CA HIS A 105 -6.69 -14.09 7.78
C HIS A 105 -5.34 -13.87 8.47
N ARG A 106 -4.60 -12.80 8.13
CA ARG A 106 -3.37 -12.43 8.83
C ARG A 106 -3.62 -12.10 10.30
N MET A 107 -4.65 -11.33 10.57
CA MET A 107 -5.07 -10.98 11.94
C MET A 107 -5.45 -12.23 12.74
N TRP A 108 -6.21 -13.16 12.15
CA TRP A 108 -6.61 -14.42 12.80
C TRP A 108 -5.41 -15.25 13.27
N ILE A 109 -4.38 -15.36 12.43
CA ILE A 109 -3.15 -16.07 12.77
C ILE A 109 -2.39 -15.35 13.89
N LEU A 110 -2.24 -14.03 13.77
CA LEU A 110 -1.48 -13.23 14.74
C LEU A 110 -2.18 -13.14 16.11
N SER A 111 -3.51 -13.16 16.10
CA SER A 111 -4.34 -13.13 17.30
C SER A 111 -4.49 -14.50 17.99
N GLU A 112 -3.66 -15.50 17.62
CA GLU A 112 -3.74 -16.86 18.15
C GLU A 112 -5.15 -17.48 18.04
N LYS A 113 -5.85 -17.18 16.94
CA LYS A 113 -7.23 -17.65 16.67
C LYS A 113 -8.29 -17.13 17.67
N ASN A 114 -8.09 -15.93 18.22
CA ASN A 114 -9.09 -15.30 19.08
C ASN A 114 -10.39 -15.01 18.31
N ARG A 115 -11.44 -15.75 18.67
CA ARG A 115 -12.78 -15.67 18.07
C ARG A 115 -13.48 -14.35 18.37
N LEU A 116 -13.26 -13.77 19.55
CA LEU A 116 -13.98 -12.57 19.99
C LEU A 116 -13.65 -11.33 19.15
N LEU A 117 -12.44 -11.26 18.58
CA LEU A 117 -12.01 -10.15 17.73
C LEU A 117 -12.32 -10.39 16.25
N THR A 118 -12.28 -11.65 15.81
CA THR A 118 -12.30 -11.96 14.38
C THR A 118 -13.72 -12.02 13.83
N TYR A 119 -14.69 -12.55 14.59
CA TYR A 119 -16.09 -12.57 14.16
C TYR A 119 -16.68 -11.17 13.89
N PRO A 120 -16.54 -10.17 14.78
CA PRO A 120 -17.09 -8.84 14.49
C PRO A 120 -16.45 -8.22 13.23
N LEU A 121 -15.15 -8.42 13.01
CA LEU A 121 -14.51 -7.93 11.78
C LEU A 121 -15.06 -8.61 10.52
N ILE A 122 -15.22 -9.94 10.53
CA ILE A 122 -15.81 -10.67 9.40
C ILE A 122 -17.23 -10.15 9.13
N CYS A 123 -18.03 -9.91 10.18
CA CYS A 123 -19.35 -9.32 10.03
C CYS A 123 -19.29 -7.95 9.35
N VAL A 124 -18.37 -7.06 9.76
CA VAL A 124 -18.21 -5.73 9.13
C VAL A 124 -17.81 -5.85 7.66
N ILE A 125 -16.86 -6.75 7.32
CA ILE A 125 -16.42 -6.98 5.94
C ILE A 125 -17.58 -7.49 5.07
N VAL A 126 -18.32 -8.49 5.55
CA VAL A 126 -19.46 -9.08 4.82
C VAL A 126 -20.58 -8.05 4.65
N LEU A 127 -20.89 -7.28 5.69
CA LEU A 127 -21.90 -6.22 5.60
C LEU A 127 -21.47 -5.14 4.61
N SER A 128 -20.23 -4.66 4.69
CA SER A 128 -19.72 -3.65 3.75
C SER A 128 -19.79 -4.16 2.30
N ALA A 129 -19.29 -5.37 2.03
CA ALA A 129 -19.36 -5.96 0.70
C ALA A 129 -20.81 -6.14 0.22
N GLY A 130 -21.72 -6.55 1.10
CA GLY A 130 -23.14 -6.68 0.81
C GLY A 130 -23.80 -5.35 0.44
N PHE A 131 -23.55 -4.29 1.23
CA PHE A 131 -24.05 -2.94 0.94
C PHE A 131 -23.43 -2.36 -0.34
N GLY A 132 -22.14 -2.62 -0.59
CA GLY A 132 -21.46 -2.24 -1.83
C GLY A 132 -22.09 -2.90 -3.06
N LEU A 133 -22.28 -4.22 -3.03
CA LEU A 133 -22.93 -4.96 -4.12
C LEU A 133 -24.39 -4.54 -4.33
N ALA A 134 -25.14 -4.31 -3.25
CA ALA A 134 -26.52 -3.82 -3.34
C ALA A 134 -26.60 -2.42 -3.96
N SER A 135 -25.68 -1.51 -3.58
CA SER A 135 -25.58 -0.18 -4.17
C SER A 135 -25.23 -0.23 -5.67
N ASN A 136 -24.30 -1.11 -6.04
CA ASN A 136 -23.93 -1.34 -7.44
C ASN A 136 -25.10 -1.92 -8.25
N GLY A 137 -25.80 -2.92 -7.72
CA GLY A 137 -26.97 -3.52 -8.38
C GLY A 137 -28.07 -2.50 -8.64
N LYS A 138 -28.33 -1.59 -7.69
CA LYS A 138 -29.27 -0.49 -7.87
C LYS A 138 -28.79 0.54 -8.90
N SER A 139 -27.48 0.76 -8.99
CA SER A 139 -26.87 1.63 -10.01
C SER A 139 -27.08 1.09 -11.44
N PHE A 140 -27.11 -0.23 -11.64
CA PHE A 140 -27.42 -0.83 -12.94
C PHE A 140 -28.89 -0.66 -13.38
N GLU A 141 -29.83 -0.67 -12.42
CA GLU A 141 -31.27 -0.50 -12.70
C GLU A 141 -31.64 0.95 -13.01
N MET A 142 -30.89 1.92 -12.48
CA MET A 142 -31.22 3.34 -12.56
C MET A 142 -30.66 3.98 -13.83
N LYS A 143 -31.56 4.36 -14.75
CA LYS A 143 -31.20 5.06 -15.99
C LYS A 143 -30.88 6.54 -15.79
N ASN A 144 -31.27 7.14 -14.65
CA ASN A 144 -31.10 8.55 -14.34
C ASN A 144 -30.44 8.76 -12.96
N TYR A 145 -29.46 9.66 -12.91
CA TYR A 145 -28.75 10.05 -11.69
C TYR A 145 -29.66 10.59 -10.56
N GLN A 146 -30.78 11.24 -10.88
CA GLN A 146 -31.75 11.69 -9.86
C GLN A 146 -32.42 10.54 -9.09
N SER A 147 -32.51 9.34 -9.65
CA SER A 147 -33.02 8.17 -8.91
C SER A 147 -31.97 7.56 -7.97
N TYR A 148 -30.68 7.84 -8.21
CA TYR A 148 -29.58 7.47 -7.31
C TYR A 148 -29.74 8.13 -5.93
N VAL A 149 -30.44 9.28 -5.88
CA VAL A 149 -30.67 10.03 -4.64
C VAL A 149 -31.42 9.22 -3.58
N SER A 150 -32.34 8.36 -3.99
CA SER A 150 -33.09 7.48 -3.07
C SER A 150 -32.21 6.39 -2.43
N THR A 151 -31.00 6.18 -2.93
CA THR A 151 -30.13 5.03 -2.60
C THR A 151 -28.81 5.44 -1.95
N HIS A 152 -28.59 6.73 -1.70
CA HIS A 152 -27.37 7.22 -1.04
C HIS A 152 -27.09 6.54 0.32
N TRP A 153 -28.14 6.11 1.03
CA TRP A 153 -27.98 5.43 2.32
C TRP A 153 -27.20 4.12 2.21
N LEU A 154 -27.36 3.35 1.12
CA LEU A 154 -26.56 2.13 0.89
C LEU A 154 -25.07 2.48 0.73
N THR A 155 -24.79 3.53 -0.03
CA THR A 155 -23.42 4.00 -0.26
C THR A 155 -22.78 4.56 1.02
N TYR A 156 -23.53 5.31 1.83
CA TYR A 156 -23.04 5.79 3.13
C TYR A 156 -22.74 4.65 4.09
N LEU A 157 -23.61 3.63 4.16
CA LEU A 157 -23.37 2.45 4.98
C LEU A 157 -22.16 1.65 4.48
N ASN A 158 -22.02 1.45 3.17
CA ASN A 158 -20.86 0.79 2.60
C ASN A 158 -19.55 1.51 2.97
N LEU A 159 -19.44 2.80 2.65
CA LEU A 159 -18.22 3.57 2.89
C LEU A 159 -17.93 3.73 4.39
N GLY A 160 -18.96 3.92 5.21
CA GLY A 160 -18.83 4.01 6.66
C GLY A 160 -18.36 2.70 7.29
N LEU A 161 -18.93 1.56 6.87
CA LEU A 161 -18.50 0.24 7.34
C LEU A 161 -17.11 -0.13 6.82
N SER A 162 -16.77 0.23 5.59
CA SER A 162 -15.41 0.06 5.03
C SER A 162 -14.38 0.83 5.88
N ALA A 163 -14.62 2.12 6.14
CA ALA A 163 -13.72 2.93 6.96
C ALA A 163 -13.62 2.40 8.41
N ALA A 164 -14.75 2.05 9.03
CA ALA A 164 -14.76 1.48 10.38
C ALA A 164 -14.03 0.12 10.43
N GLY A 165 -14.22 -0.72 9.42
CA GLY A 165 -13.56 -2.01 9.28
C GLY A 165 -12.05 -1.87 9.13
N ASP A 166 -11.59 -0.93 8.31
CA ASP A 166 -10.17 -0.65 8.11
C ASP A 166 -9.50 -0.11 9.39
N ILE A 167 -10.15 0.83 10.09
CA ILE A 167 -9.67 1.35 11.37
C ILE A 167 -9.58 0.22 12.40
N TYR A 168 -10.64 -0.59 12.53
CA TYR A 168 -10.67 -1.73 13.46
C TYR A 168 -9.56 -2.74 13.15
N LEU A 169 -9.43 -3.15 11.88
CA LEU A 169 -8.42 -4.09 11.42
C LEU A 169 -7.01 -3.55 11.67
N THR A 170 -6.78 -2.27 11.38
CA THR A 170 -5.48 -1.62 11.59
C THR A 170 -5.12 -1.58 13.07
N LEU A 171 -6.04 -1.14 13.94
CA LEU A 171 -5.83 -1.11 15.38
C LEU A 171 -5.59 -2.51 15.96
N ALA A 172 -6.37 -3.50 15.51
CA ALA A 172 -6.21 -4.89 15.91
C ALA A 172 -4.82 -5.43 15.51
N LEU A 173 -4.43 -5.28 14.24
CA LEU A 173 -3.11 -5.70 13.78
C LEU A 173 -2.00 -5.00 14.57
N CYS A 174 -2.10 -3.69 14.78
CA CYS A 174 -1.12 -2.94 15.58
C CYS A 174 -1.01 -3.44 17.02
N TYR A 175 -2.14 -3.68 17.68
CA TYR A 175 -2.17 -4.18 19.05
C TYR A 175 -1.48 -5.55 19.16
N TYR A 176 -1.83 -6.50 18.28
CA TYR A 176 -1.23 -7.83 18.33
C TYR A 176 0.22 -7.86 17.88
N LEU A 177 0.61 -7.05 16.89
CA LEU A 177 2.02 -6.88 16.53
C LEU A 177 2.83 -6.32 17.70
N TYR A 178 2.25 -5.37 18.44
CA TYR A 178 2.88 -4.80 19.62
C TYR A 178 2.94 -5.80 20.79
N GLN A 179 1.93 -6.65 20.96
CA GLN A 179 1.91 -7.67 22.01
C GLN A 179 2.94 -8.79 21.75
N HIS A 180 3.11 -9.20 20.49
CA HIS A 180 4.12 -10.17 20.06
C HIS A 180 5.55 -9.61 20.05
N ARG A 181 5.74 -8.38 20.52
CA ARG A 181 7.05 -7.79 20.81
C ARG A 181 7.68 -8.48 22.02
N THR A 182 8.25 -9.66 21.84
CA THR A 182 8.86 -10.41 22.94
C THR A 182 10.08 -9.66 23.52
N PRO A 183 10.17 -9.44 24.86
CA PRO A 183 11.30 -8.83 25.57
C PRO A 183 12.68 -9.49 25.39
N SER A 184 12.77 -10.64 24.70
CA SER A 184 13.94 -11.52 24.74
C SER A 184 14.86 -11.33 23.54
N SER A 185 16.01 -10.68 23.78
CA SER A 185 17.34 -10.80 23.11
C SER A 185 17.48 -10.61 21.58
N HIS A 186 16.46 -10.78 20.74
CA HIS A 186 16.60 -10.69 19.28
C HIS A 186 16.15 -9.33 18.73
N ARG A 187 17.10 -8.37 18.68
CA ARG A 187 16.95 -7.04 18.04
C ARG A 187 16.34 -7.09 16.62
N GLU A 188 16.50 -8.21 15.92
CA GLU A 188 15.94 -8.47 14.58
C GLU A 188 14.42 -8.59 14.55
N ILE A 189 13.84 -9.29 15.53
CA ILE A 189 12.38 -9.46 15.64
C ILE A 189 11.74 -8.09 15.91
N TYR A 190 12.39 -7.28 16.74
CA TYR A 190 11.98 -5.90 17.02
C TYR A 190 11.96 -5.01 15.77
N ALA A 191 13.05 -4.99 14.99
CA ALA A 191 13.13 -4.18 13.78
C ALA A 191 12.08 -4.60 12.75
N THR A 192 11.88 -5.90 12.59
CA THR A 192 10.88 -6.49 11.69
C THR A 192 9.45 -6.10 12.07
N ILE A 193 9.09 -6.24 13.34
CA ILE A 193 7.76 -5.87 13.85
C ILE A 193 7.51 -4.36 13.66
N ASN A 194 8.50 -3.51 13.96
CA ASN A 194 8.35 -2.06 13.80
C ASN A 194 8.13 -1.64 12.35
N ILE A 195 8.87 -2.23 11.40
CA ILE A 195 8.69 -1.96 9.98
C ILE A 195 7.30 -2.43 9.54
N LEU A 196 6.89 -3.65 9.91
CA LEU A 196 5.59 -4.18 9.52
C LEU A 196 4.42 -3.38 10.14
N LEU A 197 4.58 -2.91 11.37
CA LEU A 197 3.63 -2.04 12.05
C LEU A 197 3.52 -0.68 11.35
N ALA A 198 4.65 -0.05 11.00
CA ALA A 198 4.66 1.21 10.24
C ALA A 198 3.99 1.06 8.87
N TYR A 199 4.27 -0.02 8.12
CA TYR A 199 3.60 -0.29 6.85
C TYR A 199 2.10 -0.51 7.04
N THR A 200 1.70 -1.32 8.02
CA THR A 200 0.28 -1.63 8.28
C THR A 200 -0.50 -0.36 8.64
N ILE A 201 0.06 0.48 9.53
CA ILE A 201 -0.52 1.77 9.91
C ILE A 201 -0.65 2.66 8.68
N ASN A 202 0.42 2.84 7.91
CA ASN A 202 0.40 3.71 6.74
C ASN A 202 -0.63 3.24 5.71
N THR A 203 -0.72 1.93 5.46
CA THR A 203 -1.69 1.37 4.50
C THR A 203 -3.13 1.47 5.00
N GLY A 204 -3.39 1.16 6.27
CA GLY A 204 -4.74 1.20 6.83
C GLY A 204 -5.27 2.60 7.06
N LEU A 205 -4.39 3.56 7.39
CA LEU A 205 -4.73 4.98 7.42
C LEU A 205 -5.03 5.48 6.01
N LEU A 206 -4.23 5.11 5.02
CA LEU A 206 -4.44 5.55 3.64
C LEU A 206 -5.80 5.10 3.10
N THR A 207 -6.16 3.81 3.26
CA THR A 207 -7.46 3.30 2.81
C THR A 207 -8.63 3.96 3.56
N SER A 208 -8.48 4.15 4.88
CA SER A 208 -9.48 4.84 5.71
C SER A 208 -9.69 6.30 5.28
N ILE A 209 -8.61 7.03 5.01
CA ILE A 209 -8.67 8.43 4.53
C ILE A 209 -9.41 8.49 3.20
N VAL A 210 -9.10 7.62 2.25
CA VAL A 210 -9.75 7.59 0.93
C VAL A 210 -11.23 7.28 1.05
N ALA A 211 -11.61 6.33 1.91
CA ALA A 211 -13.01 6.01 2.17
C ALA A 211 -13.76 7.19 2.80
N ILE A 212 -13.16 7.88 3.77
CA ILE A 212 -13.74 9.08 4.40
C ILE A 212 -13.87 10.23 3.41
N VAL A 213 -12.85 10.49 2.60
CA VAL A 213 -12.89 11.53 1.55
C VAL A 213 -14.00 11.22 0.54
N THR A 214 -14.13 9.95 0.13
CA THR A 214 -15.21 9.51 -0.77
C THR A 214 -16.59 9.68 -0.12
N LEU A 215 -16.71 9.42 1.18
CA LEU A 215 -17.96 9.61 1.93
C LEU A 215 -18.33 11.10 2.06
N ILE A 216 -17.37 11.97 2.39
CA ILE A 216 -17.57 13.42 2.52
C ILE A 216 -17.94 14.03 1.16
N THR A 217 -17.23 13.68 0.09
CA THR A 217 -17.52 14.19 -1.26
C THR A 217 -18.88 13.72 -1.77
N ASN A 218 -19.27 12.47 -1.52
CA ASN A 218 -20.61 11.98 -1.83
C ASN A 218 -21.71 12.71 -1.03
N ALA A 219 -21.44 13.07 0.24
CA ALA A 219 -22.41 13.77 1.10
C ALA A 219 -22.56 15.26 0.77
N THR A 220 -21.45 15.94 0.47
CA THR A 220 -21.43 17.40 0.29
C THR A 220 -21.66 17.82 -1.16
N MET A 221 -21.33 16.96 -2.12
CA MET A 221 -21.35 17.30 -3.55
C MET A 221 -22.14 16.27 -4.37
N PRO A 222 -23.44 16.07 -4.08
CA PRO A 222 -24.26 15.04 -4.72
C PRO A 222 -24.54 15.30 -6.20
N GLY A 223 -24.00 16.35 -6.83
CA GLY A 223 -24.13 16.63 -8.27
C GLY A 223 -22.82 16.52 -9.07
N ASN A 224 -21.70 16.20 -8.41
CA ASN A 224 -20.37 16.21 -9.01
C ASN A 224 -19.80 14.79 -9.11
N TYR A 225 -18.85 14.58 -10.03
CA TYR A 225 -18.18 13.28 -10.19
C TYR A 225 -16.88 13.15 -9.40
N ILE A 226 -16.63 14.09 -8.49
CA ILE A 226 -15.50 14.04 -7.56
C ILE A 226 -15.56 12.78 -6.69
N PHE A 227 -16.75 12.39 -6.20
CA PHE A 227 -16.90 11.15 -5.44
C PHE A 227 -16.55 9.91 -6.26
N VAL A 228 -16.96 9.88 -7.54
CA VAL A 228 -16.64 8.76 -8.46
C VAL A 228 -15.14 8.68 -8.65
N SER A 229 -14.49 9.83 -8.77
CA SER A 229 -13.04 9.97 -8.98
C SER A 229 -12.23 9.42 -7.81
N THR A 230 -12.65 9.68 -6.57
CA THR A 230 -11.98 9.13 -5.39
C THR A 230 -12.33 7.66 -5.16
N TRP A 231 -13.56 7.25 -5.50
CA TRP A 231 -13.98 5.86 -5.44
C TRP A 231 -13.15 4.97 -6.34
N VAL A 232 -12.94 5.35 -7.61
CA VAL A 232 -12.18 4.49 -8.54
C VAL A 232 -10.76 4.22 -8.06
N LEU A 233 -10.14 5.12 -7.28
CA LEU A 233 -8.81 4.88 -6.70
C LEU A 233 -8.80 3.79 -5.64
N GLN A 234 -9.95 3.50 -5.02
CA GLN A 234 -10.04 2.67 -3.83
C GLN A 234 -9.53 1.25 -4.10
N GLY A 235 -9.91 0.63 -5.22
CA GLY A 235 -9.51 -0.74 -5.56
C GLY A 235 -8.01 -0.90 -5.60
N GLU A 236 -7.35 -0.05 -6.37
CA GLU A 236 -5.92 -0.06 -6.59
C GLU A 236 -5.14 0.33 -5.32
N ILE A 237 -5.69 1.19 -4.46
CA ILE A 237 -5.08 1.49 -3.15
C ILE A 237 -5.11 0.26 -2.24
N TYR A 238 -6.21 -0.50 -2.20
CA TYR A 238 -6.27 -1.77 -1.46
C TYR A 238 -5.26 -2.78 -2.02
N SER A 239 -5.22 -2.96 -3.35
CA SER A 239 -4.29 -3.90 -3.99
C SER A 239 -2.82 -3.55 -3.72
N ASN A 240 -2.45 -2.28 -3.90
CA ASN A 240 -1.11 -1.79 -3.61
C ASN A 240 -0.74 -1.92 -2.14
N SER A 241 -1.68 -1.66 -1.23
CA SER A 241 -1.48 -1.82 0.21
C SER A 241 -1.15 -3.27 0.58
N LEU A 242 -1.91 -4.22 0.01
CA LEU A 242 -1.66 -5.64 0.23
C LEU A 242 -0.29 -6.04 -0.31
N MET A 243 0.04 -5.69 -1.55
CA MET A 243 1.33 -6.02 -2.17
C MET A 243 2.52 -5.40 -1.45
N ALA A 244 2.41 -4.16 -0.98
CA ALA A 244 3.43 -3.50 -0.17
C ALA A 244 3.64 -4.27 1.15
N SER A 245 2.56 -4.64 1.84
CA SER A 245 2.63 -5.43 3.08
C SER A 245 3.22 -6.82 2.84
N LEU A 246 2.87 -7.50 1.74
CA LEU A 246 3.45 -8.79 1.37
C LEU A 246 4.95 -8.68 1.07
N THR A 247 5.34 -7.66 0.31
CA THR A 247 6.72 -7.40 -0.08
C THR A 247 7.58 -7.09 1.15
N ALA A 248 7.11 -6.22 2.04
CA ALA A 248 7.80 -5.89 3.30
C ALA A 248 8.03 -7.15 4.15
N CYS A 249 7.02 -8.03 4.28
CA CYS A 249 7.20 -9.30 4.99
C CYS A 249 8.30 -10.19 4.38
N GLN A 250 8.36 -10.29 3.05
CA GLN A 250 9.36 -11.13 2.39
C GLN A 250 10.76 -10.51 2.43
N GLN A 251 10.87 -9.18 2.32
CA GLN A 251 12.14 -8.46 2.52
C GLN A 251 12.74 -8.77 3.89
N LEU A 252 11.94 -8.65 4.95
CA LEU A 252 12.38 -8.88 6.32
C LEU A 252 12.78 -10.33 6.57
N ARG A 253 12.09 -11.30 5.94
CA ARG A 253 12.47 -12.73 6.01
C ARG A 253 13.79 -13.06 5.33
N ARG A 254 14.23 -12.26 4.35
CA ARG A 254 15.46 -12.50 3.57
C ARG A 254 16.68 -11.74 4.07
N GLN A 255 16.53 -10.78 4.98
CA GLN A 255 17.69 -10.07 5.54
C GLN A 255 18.54 -11.08 6.33
N PRO A 256 19.78 -11.39 5.88
CA PRO A 256 20.69 -12.16 6.70
C PRO A 256 20.98 -11.33 7.94
N VAL A 257 20.84 -11.95 9.09
CA VAL A 257 21.18 -11.35 10.37
C VAL A 257 22.63 -10.89 10.29
N VAL A 258 22.86 -9.59 10.14
CA VAL A 258 24.18 -9.01 10.39
C VAL A 258 24.34 -9.08 11.91
N ARG A 259 24.84 -10.23 12.38
CA ARG A 259 25.53 -10.31 13.66
C ARG A 259 26.79 -9.49 13.46
N GLU A 260 26.71 -8.18 13.62
CA GLU A 260 27.92 -7.50 14.04
C GLU A 260 28.18 -8.02 15.45
N PRO A 261 29.24 -8.84 15.67
CA PRO A 261 29.73 -8.98 17.03
C PRO A 261 29.99 -7.55 17.48
N MET A 262 29.42 -7.19 18.63
CA MET A 262 29.72 -5.95 19.33
C MET A 262 31.18 -6.03 19.79
N THR A 263 32.09 -5.99 18.82
CA THR A 263 33.50 -5.78 19.03
C THR A 263 33.54 -4.30 19.34
N THR A 264 33.47 -4.03 20.64
CA THR A 264 33.96 -2.82 21.30
C THR A 264 34.30 -1.72 20.30
N LEU A 265 33.43 -0.71 20.25
CA LEU A 265 33.76 0.63 19.78
C LEU A 265 35.14 0.97 20.37
N ARG A 266 36.20 0.77 19.58
CA ARG A 266 37.54 1.27 19.89
C ARG A 266 37.39 2.77 19.73
N PHE A 267 37.08 3.43 20.84
CA PHE A 267 37.49 4.81 21.02
C PHE A 267 38.99 4.82 20.73
N ALA A 268 39.38 5.46 19.63
CA ALA A 268 40.75 5.86 19.44
C ALA A 268 41.05 6.96 20.48
N GLN A 269 41.27 6.52 21.72
CA GLN A 269 42.18 7.18 22.63
C GLN A 269 43.53 6.50 22.39
N ASP A 270 44.36 7.15 21.59
CA ASP A 270 45.81 7.13 21.80
C ASP A 270 46.23 8.60 21.77
N THR A 271 46.21 9.18 22.96
CA THR A 271 47.11 10.29 23.31
C THR A 271 48.36 9.63 23.88
N GLU A 272 49.48 9.72 23.18
CA GLU A 272 50.86 9.74 23.72
C GLU A 272 51.78 10.06 22.52
N ALA A 273 52.22 11.31 22.34
CA ALA A 273 53.38 11.92 22.98
C ALA A 273 54.73 11.33 22.49
N THR A 274 55.40 12.11 21.64
CA THR A 274 56.85 12.15 21.37
C THR A 274 57.03 13.49 20.65
N ASP A 275 57.28 14.61 21.34
CA ASP A 275 58.55 14.97 21.98
C ASP A 275 59.75 14.53 21.13
N ASP A 276 59.98 15.26 20.04
CA ASP A 276 61.27 15.33 19.33
C ASP A 276 61.47 16.79 18.85
N ALA A 277 61.72 17.68 19.80
CA ALA A 277 62.15 19.05 19.54
C ALA A 277 63.22 19.47 20.55
N SER A 278 64.30 18.68 20.68
CA SER A 278 65.54 19.11 21.33
C SER A 278 66.71 18.19 21.01
N ALA A 279 67.38 18.42 19.89
CA ALA A 279 68.81 18.10 19.70
C ALA A 279 69.32 18.82 18.45
N PHE A 280 69.48 20.13 18.60
CA PHE A 280 70.50 20.89 17.86
C PHE A 280 71.85 20.54 18.50
N GLU A 281 72.92 20.57 17.69
CA GLU A 281 74.35 20.38 18.05
C GLU A 281 74.84 18.92 18.15
N ASP A 282 75.45 18.41 17.07
CA ASP A 282 76.92 18.42 16.95
C ASP A 282 77.44 17.64 15.73
N GLY A 283 78.41 18.24 15.03
CA GLY A 283 79.62 17.51 14.61
C GLY A 283 79.70 16.97 13.18
N GLU A 284 80.27 17.79 12.29
CA GLU A 284 81.00 17.36 11.09
C GLU A 284 82.07 16.28 11.38
N THR A 285 82.32 15.42 10.38
CA THR A 285 83.53 14.63 10.01
C THR A 285 83.07 13.22 9.58
N GLY A 286 83.47 12.58 8.49
CA GLY A 286 84.53 12.76 7.52
C GLY A 286 84.89 11.36 6.99
N THR A 287 84.96 11.21 5.67
CA THR A 287 85.75 10.20 4.89
C THR A 287 85.45 8.70 5.00
N GLY A 288 85.38 8.02 3.84
CA GLY A 288 85.58 6.57 3.76
C GLY A 288 85.01 5.91 2.50
N ASP A 289 85.76 5.99 1.41
CA ASP A 289 85.54 5.36 0.09
C ASP A 289 85.95 3.85 0.09
N VAL A 290 85.59 3.16 -0.99
CA VAL A 290 86.18 1.94 -1.60
C VAL A 290 85.50 0.56 -1.42
N GLY A 291 85.17 -0.03 -2.59
CA GLY A 291 85.26 -1.47 -2.91
C GLY A 291 83.93 -2.12 -3.32
N GLU A 292 83.48 -2.10 -4.58
CA GLU A 292 83.99 -2.81 -5.77
C GLU A 292 84.00 -4.35 -5.66
N LYS A 293 83.13 -5.00 -6.48
CA LYS A 293 83.25 -6.28 -7.25
C LYS A 293 81.86 -6.96 -7.36
N GLU A 294 81.19 -7.00 -8.53
CA GLU A 294 81.40 -7.92 -9.69
C GLU A 294 81.60 -9.37 -9.22
N GLU A 295 80.75 -10.36 -9.48
CA GLU A 295 80.30 -11.03 -10.72
C GLU A 295 79.46 -12.23 -10.18
N LEU A 296 78.33 -12.75 -10.68
CA LEU A 296 77.81 -13.12 -12.00
C LEU A 296 76.28 -13.28 -11.89
#